data_AF-A0A4Q3YIH6-F1
#
_entry.id   AF-A0A4Q3YIH6-F1
#
_cell.length_a   1.000
_cell.length_b   1.000
_cell.length_c   1.000
_cell.angle_alpha   90.00
_cell.angle_beta   90.00
_cell.angle_gamma   90.00
#
_symmetry.space_group_name_H-M   'P 1'
#
loop_
_entity.id
_entity.type
_entity.pdbx_description
1 polymer ?
#
loop_
_entity_poly.entity_id
_entity_poly.type
_entity_poly.pdbx_seq_one_letter_code
_entity_poly.pdbx_strand_id
1 'polypeptide(L)'
;ERLQSPDDRNKLDGLYECILCACCSTSCPSYWWNSDKFLGPAILLQAYRWLADSRDEMTGERLDELEDPFRLYRCHTIMNCANVCPKGLSPAKAIAEIKKMVVERQI
;
A
#
# COMPACT_ATOMS: atom_id res chain seq x y z
N GLU A 1 8.30 4.38 -25.51
CA GLU A 1 7.34 3.67 -24.63
C GLU A 1 8.12 2.81 -23.65
N ARG A 2 7.66 2.66 -22.39
CA ARG A 2 8.31 1.77 -21.40
C ARG A 2 7.71 0.37 -21.52
N LEU A 3 8.50 -0.61 -21.97
CA LEU A 3 8.06 -1.99 -22.17
C LEU A 3 7.76 -2.66 -20.81
N GLN A 4 6.72 -3.50 -20.77
CA GLN A 4 6.30 -4.23 -19.58
C GLN A 4 5.77 -5.61 -19.99
N SER A 5 6.22 -6.67 -19.29
CA SER A 5 5.73 -8.02 -19.52
C SER A 5 4.31 -8.20 -18.99
N PRO A 6 3.50 -9.14 -19.52
CA PRO A 6 2.19 -9.46 -18.93
C PRO A 6 2.28 -9.83 -17.45
N ASP A 7 3.31 -10.59 -17.05
CA ASP A 7 3.50 -11.01 -15.67
C ASP A 7 3.79 -9.83 -14.73
N ASP A 8 4.59 -8.86 -15.16
CA ASP A 8 4.81 -7.63 -14.40
C ASP A 8 3.54 -6.78 -14.31
N ARG A 9 2.79 -6.68 -15.42
CA ARG A 9 1.53 -5.94 -15.44
C ARG A 9 0.51 -6.57 -14.49
N ASN A 10 0.43 -7.89 -14.42
CA ASN A 10 -0.51 -8.62 -13.56
C ASN A 10 -0.28 -8.32 -12.07
N LYS A 11 0.94 -7.92 -11.65
CA LYS A 11 1.22 -7.51 -10.27
C LYS A 11 0.43 -6.26 -9.85
N LEU A 12 -0.05 -5.48 -10.81
CA LEU A 12 -0.83 -4.26 -10.57
C LEU A 12 -2.32 -4.53 -10.37
N ASP A 13 -2.82 -5.69 -10.79
CA ASP A 13 -4.23 -6.05 -10.64
C ASP A 13 -4.60 -6.16 -9.15
N GLY A 14 -5.72 -5.53 -8.80
CA GLY A 14 -6.12 -5.35 -7.40
C GLY A 14 -5.50 -4.13 -6.70
N LEU A 15 -4.66 -3.35 -7.40
CA LEU A 15 -4.03 -2.12 -6.88
C LEU A 15 -4.54 -0.87 -7.60
N TYR A 16 -4.59 -0.89 -8.94
CA TYR A 16 -4.92 0.29 -9.75
C TYR A 16 -6.42 0.60 -9.80
N GLU A 17 -7.27 -0.35 -9.44
CA GLU A 17 -8.74 -0.27 -9.46
C GLU A 17 -9.31 0.46 -8.23
N CYS A 18 -8.45 0.96 -7.34
CA CYS A 18 -8.86 1.77 -6.21
C CYS A 18 -9.57 3.04 -6.70
N ILE A 19 -10.79 3.26 -6.18
CA ILE A 19 -11.63 4.41 -6.54
C ILE A 19 -11.52 5.58 -5.56
N LEU A 20 -10.54 5.55 -4.66
CA LEU A 20 -10.30 6.61 -3.66
C LEU A 20 -11.52 7.00 -2.79
N CYS A 21 -12.45 6.07 -2.57
CA CYS A 21 -13.66 6.31 -1.76
C CYS A 21 -13.43 6.46 -0.25
N ALA A 22 -12.20 6.27 0.22
CA ALA A 22 -11.81 6.31 1.64
C ALA A 22 -12.46 5.28 2.60
N CYS A 23 -13.40 4.43 2.16
CA CYS A 23 -14.08 3.44 3.04
C CYS A 23 -13.10 2.61 3.89
N CYS A 24 -12.00 2.15 3.30
CA CYS A 24 -11.01 1.36 4.02
C CYS A 24 -10.24 2.16 5.09
N SER A 25 -9.97 3.45 4.84
CA SER A 25 -9.29 4.32 5.79
C SER A 25 -10.22 4.72 6.93
N THR A 26 -11.47 5.09 6.61
CA THR A 26 -12.47 5.47 7.62
C THR A 26 -12.99 4.28 8.42
N SER A 27 -12.68 3.03 8.03
CA SER A 27 -12.93 1.84 8.84
C SER A 27 -11.74 1.38 9.69
N CYS A 28 -10.58 2.04 9.59
CA CYS A 28 -9.33 1.59 10.22
C CYS A 28 -9.10 2.29 11.58
N PRO A 29 -9.10 1.56 12.72
CA PRO A 29 -8.88 2.18 14.02
C PRO A 29 -7.54 2.90 14.15
N SER A 30 -6.46 2.35 13.59
CA SER A 30 -5.15 3.02 13.59
C SER A 30 -5.18 4.38 12.90
N TYR A 31 -6.00 4.51 11.84
CA TYR A 31 -6.17 5.75 11.10
C TYR A 31 -7.03 6.77 11.86
N TRP A 32 -8.03 6.32 12.62
CA TRP A 32 -8.83 7.22 13.47
C TRP A 32 -7.97 7.98 14.48
N TRP A 33 -6.99 7.29 15.08
CA TRP A 33 -6.18 7.85 16.16
C TRP A 33 -4.93 8.59 15.71
N ASN A 34 -4.47 8.38 14.47
CA ASN A 34 -3.19 8.88 13.98
C ASN A 34 -3.26 9.33 12.52
N SER A 35 -4.38 9.89 12.05
CA SER A 35 -4.57 10.26 10.62
C SER A 35 -3.59 11.34 10.13
N ASP A 36 -2.97 12.09 11.04
CA ASP A 36 -1.93 13.08 10.79
C ASP A 36 -0.54 12.46 10.54
N LYS A 37 -0.33 11.19 10.90
CA LYS A 37 0.97 10.51 10.83
C LYS A 37 0.94 9.18 10.09
N PHE A 38 -0.09 8.36 10.35
CA PHE A 38 -0.31 7.10 9.65
C PHE A 38 -1.03 7.38 8.33
N LEU A 39 -0.41 6.96 7.22
CA LEU A 39 -0.93 7.21 5.88
C LEU A 39 -2.28 6.53 5.62
N GLY A 40 -2.54 5.41 6.31
CA GLY A 40 -3.79 4.68 6.15
C GLY A 40 -3.82 3.75 4.93
N PRO A 41 -4.81 2.85 4.89
CA PRO A 41 -4.86 1.76 3.91
C PRO A 41 -5.04 2.22 2.46
N ALA A 42 -5.81 3.28 2.19
CA ALA A 42 -5.99 3.77 0.82
C ALA A 42 -4.68 4.28 0.22
N ILE A 43 -3.93 5.10 0.98
CA ILE A 43 -2.66 5.67 0.54
C ILE A 43 -1.61 4.56 0.39
N LEU A 44 -1.51 3.66 1.36
CA LEU A 44 -0.52 2.56 1.30
C LEU A 44 -0.83 1.56 0.18
N LEU A 45 -2.10 1.35 -0.20
CA LEU A 45 -2.43 0.57 -1.40
C LEU A 45 -1.89 1.24 -2.67
N GLN A 46 -2.02 2.57 -2.79
CA GLN A 46 -1.47 3.33 -3.93
C GLN A 46 0.06 3.43 -3.88
N ALA A 47 0.67 3.49 -2.70
CA ALA A 47 2.12 3.43 -2.57
C ALA A 47 2.64 2.08 -3.09
N TYR A 48 2.01 0.98 -2.68
CA TYR A 48 2.37 -0.35 -3.16
C TYR A 48 2.17 -0.52 -4.67
N ARG A 49 1.11 0.08 -5.25
CA ARG A 49 0.92 0.12 -6.70
C ARG A 49 2.17 0.60 -7.44
N TRP A 50 2.79 1.68 -6.97
CA TRP A 50 4.01 2.21 -7.58
C TRP A 50 5.23 1.34 -7.29
N LEU A 51 5.37 0.85 -6.05
CA LEU A 51 6.46 -0.05 -5.66
C LEU A 51 6.47 -1.37 -6.45
N ALA A 52 5.29 -1.84 -6.87
CA ALA A 52 5.12 -3.07 -7.65
C ALA A 52 5.21 -2.87 -9.17
N ASP A 53 5.22 -1.63 -9.66
CA ASP A 53 5.28 -1.34 -11.09
C ASP A 53 6.72 -1.44 -11.61
N SER A 54 6.99 -2.42 -12.47
CA SER A 54 8.33 -2.64 -13.05
C SER A 54 8.88 -1.46 -13.86
N ARG A 55 8.04 -0.47 -14.17
CA ARG A 55 8.40 0.74 -14.91
C ARG A 55 8.76 1.91 -13.99
N ASP A 56 8.56 1.81 -12.68
CA ASP A 56 8.93 2.83 -11.71
C ASP A 56 10.38 2.60 -11.25
N GLU A 57 11.22 3.62 -11.43
CA GLU A 57 12.65 3.57 -11.10
C GLU A 57 12.95 4.18 -9.72
N MET A 58 11.91 4.63 -8.99
CA MET A 58 12.03 5.38 -7.74
C MET A 58 11.72 4.52 -6.50
N THR A 59 11.73 3.20 -6.61
CA THR A 59 11.41 2.26 -5.52
C THR A 59 12.20 2.56 -4.25
N GLY A 60 13.51 2.85 -4.37
CA GLY A 60 14.37 3.17 -3.22
C GLY A 60 13.90 4.42 -2.46
N GLU A 61 13.69 5.53 -3.18
CA GLU A 61 13.23 6.81 -2.61
C GLU A 61 11.83 6.68 -1.98
N ARG A 62 10.92 5.96 -2.64
CA ARG A 62 9.57 5.71 -2.12
C ARG A 62 9.59 4.89 -0.83
N LEU A 63 10.47 3.88 -0.74
CA LEU A 63 10.62 3.11 0.50
C LEU A 63 11.21 3.97 1.62
N ASP A 64 12.15 4.86 1.32
CA ASP A 64 12.72 5.80 2.29
C ASP A 64 11.64 6.75 2.86
N GLU A 65 10.70 7.21 2.03
CA GLU A 65 9.56 8.01 2.50
C GLU A 65 8.57 7.23 3.39
N LEU A 66 8.55 5.90 3.31
CA LEU A 66 7.65 5.04 4.08
C LEU A 66 8.30 4.49 5.36
N GLU A 67 9.64 4.52 5.45
CA GLU A 67 10.43 4.07 6.60
C GLU A 67 10.37 5.08 7.76
N ASP A 68 9.17 5.33 8.26
CA ASP A 68 8.87 6.15 9.43
C ASP A 68 8.02 5.35 10.43
N PRO A 69 8.24 5.47 11.76
CA PRO A 69 7.52 4.70 12.78
C PRO A 69 5.99 4.80 12.73
N PHE A 70 5.43 5.85 12.10
CA PHE A 70 4.01 6.06 11.99
C PHE A 70 3.46 5.79 10.59
N ARG A 71 4.14 6.25 9.53
CA ARG A 71 3.62 6.23 8.15
C ARG A 71 3.17 4.85 7.69
N LEU A 72 3.99 3.82 7.98
CA LEU A 72 3.75 2.44 7.58
C LEU A 72 3.34 1.53 8.75
N TYR A 73 4.00 1.67 9.90
CA TYR A 73 3.99 0.64 10.94
C TYR A 73 2.78 0.67 11.88
N ARG A 74 1.86 1.65 11.77
CA ARG A 74 0.61 1.66 12.54
C ARG A 74 -0.45 0.68 12.03
N CYS A 75 -0.21 -0.01 10.93
CA CYS A 75 -1.05 -1.13 10.52
C CYS A 75 -0.82 -2.35 11.42
N HIS A 76 -1.81 -2.64 12.28
CA HIS A 76 -1.84 -3.79 13.21
C HIS A 76 -2.70 -4.95 12.68
N THR A 77 -2.79 -5.11 11.35
CA THR A 77 -3.52 -6.23 10.72
C THR A 77 -4.95 -6.44 11.25
N ILE A 78 -5.68 -5.35 11.49
CA ILE A 78 -7.08 -5.36 11.96
C ILE A 78 -8.05 -5.86 10.87
N MET A 79 -7.63 -5.80 9.60
CA MET A 79 -8.34 -6.32 8.42
C MET A 79 -9.67 -5.63 8.04
N ASN A 80 -10.19 -4.68 8.82
CA ASN A 80 -11.38 -3.90 8.45
C ASN A 80 -11.30 -3.35 7.01
N CYS A 81 -10.13 -2.85 6.60
CA CYS A 81 -9.91 -2.26 5.29
C CYS A 81 -10.21 -3.20 4.11
N ALA A 82 -9.90 -4.50 4.25
CA ALA A 82 -10.19 -5.49 3.22
C ALA A 82 -11.68 -5.87 3.21
N ASN A 83 -12.30 -5.95 4.40
CA ASN A 83 -13.71 -6.32 4.54
C ASN A 83 -14.68 -5.26 3.97
N VAL A 84 -14.35 -3.98 4.10
CA VAL A 84 -15.24 -2.89 3.68
C VAL A 84 -14.98 -2.37 2.26
N CYS A 85 -13.94 -2.87 1.57
CA CYS A 85 -13.59 -2.33 0.26
C CYS A 85 -14.71 -2.67 -0.76
N PRO A 86 -15.40 -1.67 -1.35
CA PRO A 86 -16.49 -1.94 -2.29
C PRO A 86 -16.03 -2.55 -3.62
N LYS A 87 -14.71 -2.58 -3.84
CA LYS A 87 -14.06 -3.17 -5.02
C LYS A 87 -13.42 -4.53 -4.72
N GLY A 88 -13.53 -5.04 -3.48
CA GLY A 88 -12.92 -6.31 -3.08
C GLY A 88 -11.39 -6.29 -3.05
N LEU A 89 -10.77 -5.11 -2.97
CA LEU A 89 -9.32 -4.98 -2.92
C LEU A 89 -8.79 -5.29 -1.51
N SER A 90 -7.51 -5.65 -1.41
CA SER A 90 -6.87 -5.95 -0.13
C SER A 90 -5.73 -4.96 0.20
N PRO A 91 -6.06 -3.79 0.79
CA PRO A 91 -5.05 -2.88 1.33
C PRO A 91 -4.15 -3.55 2.39
N ALA A 92 -4.69 -4.47 3.17
CA ALA A 92 -3.91 -5.18 4.19
C ALA A 92 -2.77 -6.01 3.58
N LYS A 93 -3.03 -6.71 2.46
CA LYS A 93 -2.01 -7.46 1.73
C LYS A 93 -0.94 -6.51 1.17
N ALA A 94 -1.35 -5.41 0.53
CA ALA A 94 -0.42 -4.42 0.00
C ALA A 94 0.50 -3.85 1.09
N ILE A 95 -0.04 -3.49 2.27
CA ILE A 95 0.78 -3.00 3.40
C ILE A 95 1.78 -4.07 3.87
N ALA A 96 1.40 -5.34 3.90
CA ALA A 96 2.30 -6.42 4.28
C ALA A 96 3.46 -6.57 3.28
N GLU A 97 3.20 -6.46 1.98
CA GLU A 97 4.23 -6.49 0.95
C GLU A 97 5.19 -5.29 1.07
N ILE A 98 4.69 -4.07 1.34
CA ILE A 98 5.58 -2.93 1.61
C ILE A 98 6.51 -3.22 2.79
N LYS A 99 5.96 -3.71 3.92
CA LYS A 99 6.76 -4.04 5.11
C LYS A 99 7.83 -5.09 4.77
N LYS A 100 7.48 -6.09 3.96
CA LYS A 100 8.42 -7.10 3.48
C LYS A 100 9.54 -6.48 2.64
N MET A 101 9.21 -5.61 1.68
CA MET A 101 10.20 -4.91 0.85
C MET A 101 11.18 -4.07 1.67
N VAL A 102 10.69 -3.38 2.72
CA VAL A 102 11.57 -2.62 3.63
C VAL A 102 12.53 -3.55 4.38
N VAL A 103 12.05 -4.69 4.89
CA VAL A 103 12.91 -5.67 5.58
C VAL A 103 13.93 -6.30 4.62
N GLU A 104 13.52 -6.67 3.41
CA GLU A 104 14.42 -7.25 2.39
C GLU A 104 15.52 -6.28 1.97
N ARG A 105 15.31 -4.97 2.06
CA ARG A 105 16.33 -3.95 1.76
C ARG A 105 17.42 -3.85 2.84
N GLN A 106 17.15 -4.31 4.07
CA GLN A 106 18.09 -4.25 5.20
C GLN A 106 18.98 -5.51 5.32
N ILE A 107 18.67 -6.56 4.55
CA ILE A 107 19.42 -7.84 4.50
C ILE A 107 20.46 -7.77 3.38
#